data_AF-B0LB62-F1
#
_entry.id   AF-B0LB62-F1
#
_cell.length_a   1.000
_cell.length_b   1.000
_cell.length_c   1.000
_cell.angle_alpha   90.00
_cell.angle_beta   90.00
_cell.angle_gamma   90.00
#
_symmetry.space_group_name_H-M   'P 1'
#
loop_
_entity.id
_entity.type
_entity.pdbx_description
1 polymer ?
#
loop_
_entity_poly.entity_id
_entity_poly.type
_entity_poly.pdbx_seq_one_letter_code
_entity_poly.pdbx_strand_id
1 'polypeptide(L)'
;YERKVNFSNIILIMTTNAGAFEHSKSFVGFGHKNFNIGNSEKAIEQVFSAEFRNRLDAIISFSDLSTDVILHIVDKFVLELKKQLTQKGINCLVEDEVKSYLVQMGYSKE
;
A
#
# COMPACT_ATOMS: atom_id res chain seq x y z
N TYR A 1 -40.89 -7.55 -10.04
CA TYR A 1 -40.43 -7.62 -8.64
C TYR A 1 -39.18 -6.76 -8.49
N GLU A 2 -39.33 -5.56 -7.92
CA GLU A 2 -38.18 -4.72 -7.58
C GLU A 2 -37.49 -5.29 -6.34
N ARG A 3 -36.36 -5.94 -6.55
CA ARG A 3 -35.49 -6.37 -5.45
C ARG A 3 -34.78 -5.13 -4.91
N LYS A 4 -35.04 -4.77 -3.65
CA LYS A 4 -34.30 -3.73 -2.94
C LYS A 4 -33.03 -4.31 -2.33
N VAL A 5 -31.93 -3.59 -2.47
CA VAL A 5 -30.64 -3.92 -1.85
C VAL A 5 -30.48 -3.09 -0.59
N ASN A 6 -30.09 -3.73 0.51
CA ASN A 6 -29.86 -3.07 1.80
C ASN A 6 -28.37 -3.18 2.18
N PHE A 7 -27.76 -2.05 2.54
CA PHE A 7 -26.35 -1.93 2.92
C PHE A 7 -26.11 -1.74 4.44
N SER A 8 -27.13 -1.88 5.28
CA SER A 8 -27.03 -1.63 6.74
C SER A 8 -26.03 -2.53 7.47
N ASN A 9 -25.67 -3.70 6.91
CA ASN A 9 -24.76 -4.67 7.54
C ASN A 9 -23.52 -4.95 6.69
N ILE A 10 -22.97 -3.91 6.03
CA ILE A 10 -21.73 -4.02 5.26
C ILE A 10 -20.70 -2.99 5.74
N ILE A 11 -19.43 -3.32 5.52
CA ILE A 11 -18.33 -2.34 5.59
C ILE A 11 -17.95 -2.03 4.15
N LEU A 12 -18.11 -0.77 3.74
CA LEU A 12 -17.67 -0.32 2.42
C LEU A 12 -16.24 0.21 2.53
N ILE A 13 -15.30 -0.49 1.89
CA ILE A 13 -13.91 -0.04 1.76
C ILE A 13 -13.69 0.40 0.31
N MET A 14 -13.20 1.63 0.14
CA MET A 14 -12.85 2.18 -1.17
C MET A 14 -11.37 2.58 -1.16
N THR A 15 -10.69 2.33 -2.26
CA THR A 15 -9.26 2.63 -2.42
C THR A 15 -9.06 3.49 -3.66
N THR A 16 -8.17 4.47 -3.59
CA THR A 16 -7.83 5.36 -4.70
C THR A 16 -6.34 5.65 -4.72
N ASN A 17 -5.76 5.69 -5.92
CA ASN A 17 -4.36 6.10 -6.12
C ASN A 17 -4.23 7.62 -6.32
N ALA A 18 -5.31 8.39 -6.17
CA ALA A 18 -5.32 9.84 -6.41
C ALA A 18 -4.25 10.59 -5.60
N GLY A 19 -3.99 10.18 -4.35
CA GLY A 19 -2.93 10.78 -3.52
C GLY A 19 -1.51 10.42 -3.94
N ALA A 20 -1.30 9.27 -4.58
CA ALA A 20 0.03 8.75 -4.91
C ALA A 20 0.75 9.60 -5.97
N PHE A 21 0.01 10.20 -6.92
CA PHE A 21 0.59 11.02 -7.99
C PHE A 21 1.19 12.36 -7.49
N GLU A 22 0.73 12.89 -6.36
CA GLU A 22 1.38 14.06 -5.75
C GLU A 22 2.62 13.69 -4.93
N HIS A 23 2.72 12.44 -4.46
CA HIS A 23 3.92 11.94 -3.77
C HIS A 23 5.12 11.75 -4.70
N SER A 24 4.89 11.41 -5.96
CA SER A 24 5.96 11.16 -6.96
C SER A 24 6.47 12.43 -7.67
N LYS A 25 5.87 13.61 -7.43
CA LYS A 25 6.38 14.86 -8.00
C LYS A 25 7.63 15.33 -7.26
N SER A 26 8.78 15.06 -7.85
CA SER A 26 10.07 15.62 -7.44
C SER A 26 10.04 17.16 -7.49
N PHE A 27 10.12 17.82 -6.33
CA PHE A 27 10.34 19.26 -6.28
C PHE A 27 11.81 19.58 -6.58
N VAL A 28 12.06 20.35 -7.64
CA VAL A 28 13.36 20.99 -7.87
C VAL A 28 13.46 22.20 -6.95
N GLY A 29 14.21 22.09 -5.85
CA GLY A 29 14.47 23.21 -4.95
C GLY A 29 15.26 22.81 -3.70
N PHE A 30 16.26 23.62 -3.34
CA PHE A 30 17.10 23.42 -2.16
C PHE A 30 16.28 23.61 -0.87
N GLY A 31 15.78 22.51 -0.32
CA GLY A 31 15.12 22.52 0.99
C GLY A 31 14.35 21.23 1.21
N HIS A 32 14.94 20.29 1.96
CA HIS A 32 14.23 19.15 2.53
C HIS A 32 13.14 19.66 3.50
N LYS A 33 11.96 20.01 2.99
CA LYS A 33 10.76 20.13 3.82
C LYS A 33 10.17 18.74 3.96
N ASN A 34 10.11 18.27 5.20
CA ASN A 34 9.43 17.05 5.61
C ASN A 34 8.08 16.94 4.88
N PHE A 35 7.96 15.86 4.11
CA PHE A 35 6.87 15.54 3.20
C PHE A 35 5.63 15.16 4.01
N ASN A 36 4.98 16.16 4.60
CA ASN A 36 3.84 15.96 5.49
C ASN A 36 2.54 15.93 4.68
N ILE A 37 1.84 14.78 4.71
CA ILE A 37 0.38 14.51 4.75
C ILE A 37 -0.61 15.46 4.03
N GLY A 38 -0.40 16.78 4.04
CA GLY A 38 -1.29 17.80 3.48
C GLY A 38 -1.36 17.89 1.95
N ASN A 39 -0.51 17.17 1.20
CA ASN A 39 -0.62 17.08 -0.27
C ASN A 39 -1.64 16.01 -0.69
N SER A 40 -1.63 14.85 -0.02
CA SER A 40 -2.56 13.75 -0.31
C SER A 40 -4.02 14.16 -0.09
N GLU A 41 -4.28 14.98 0.92
CA GLU A 41 -5.62 15.52 1.20
C GLU A 41 -6.11 16.41 0.05
N LYS A 42 -5.27 17.33 -0.46
CA LYS A 42 -5.59 18.19 -1.60
C LYS A 42 -5.90 17.40 -2.88
N ALA A 43 -5.13 16.35 -3.16
CA ALA A 43 -5.39 15.47 -4.28
C ALA A 43 -6.77 14.79 -4.14
N ILE A 44 -7.13 14.36 -2.93
CA ILE A 44 -8.45 13.78 -2.63
C ILE A 44 -9.56 14.83 -2.80
N GLU A 45 -9.36 16.08 -2.39
CA GLU A 45 -10.35 17.15 -2.56
C GLU A 45 -10.62 17.50 -4.03
N GLN A 46 -9.61 17.39 -4.89
CA GLN A 46 -9.75 17.65 -6.33
C GLN A 46 -10.51 16.53 -7.05
N VAL A 47 -10.32 15.28 -6.63
CA VAL A 47 -10.92 14.11 -7.29
C VAL A 47 -12.32 13.81 -6.76
N PHE A 48 -12.59 14.07 -5.48
CA PHE A 48 -13.87 13.72 -4.85
C PHE A 48 -14.61 14.96 -4.34
N SER A 49 -15.88 15.08 -4.72
CA SER A 49 -16.74 16.19 -4.27
C SER A 49 -16.88 16.20 -2.75
N ALA A 50 -17.13 17.40 -2.19
CA ALA A 50 -17.38 17.55 -0.76
C ALA A 50 -18.59 16.71 -0.29
N GLU A 51 -19.64 16.58 -1.11
CA GLU A 51 -20.80 15.74 -0.78
C GLU A 51 -20.39 14.28 -0.57
N PHE A 52 -19.56 13.73 -1.46
CA PHE A 52 -19.08 12.36 -1.35
C PHE A 52 -18.20 12.17 -0.11
N ARG A 53 -17.25 13.09 0.13
CA ARG A 53 -16.36 13.02 1.30
C ARG A 53 -17.13 13.10 2.62
N ASN A 54 -18.18 13.92 2.67
CA ASN A 54 -19.06 14.03 3.85
C ASN A 54 -19.90 12.76 4.14
N ARG A 55 -19.85 11.74 3.27
CA ARG A 55 -20.49 10.42 3.48
C ARG A 55 -19.49 9.34 3.91
N LEU A 56 -18.22 9.68 4.05
CA LEU A 56 -17.19 8.76 4.53
C LEU A 56 -16.99 8.97 6.03
N ASP A 57 -16.99 7.89 6.80
CA ASP A 57 -16.69 7.95 8.23
C ASP A 57 -15.21 8.27 8.50
N ALA A 58 -14.32 7.77 7.64
CA ALA A 58 -12.89 7.99 7.74
C ALA A 58 -12.19 7.97 6.39
N ILE A 59 -11.14 8.78 6.27
CA ILE A 59 -10.18 8.75 5.15
C ILE A 59 -8.82 8.42 5.74
N ILE A 60 -8.22 7.32 5.29
CA ILE A 60 -6.95 6.81 5.82
C ILE A 60 -5.88 6.93 4.74
N SER A 61 -4.85 7.73 5.02
CA SER A 61 -3.66 7.83 4.17
C SER A 61 -2.66 6.73 4.52
N PHE A 62 -2.22 5.98 3.51
CA PHE A 62 -1.16 4.98 3.67
C PHE A 62 0.19 5.63 3.37
N SER A 63 1.14 5.45 4.28
CA SER A 63 2.54 5.85 4.07
C SER A 63 3.31 4.78 3.31
N ASP A 64 4.46 5.16 2.76
CA ASP A 64 5.41 4.22 2.16
C ASP A 64 5.80 3.12 3.15
N LEU A 65 6.06 1.92 2.62
CA LEU A 65 6.55 0.81 3.42
C LEU A 65 7.98 1.07 3.88
N SER A 66 8.26 0.86 5.16
CA SER A 66 9.64 0.84 5.65
C SER A 66 10.37 -0.41 5.18
N THR A 67 11.70 -0.36 5.15
CA THR A 67 12.55 -1.52 4.83
C THR A 67 12.23 -2.73 5.69
N ASP A 68 11.95 -2.54 6.98
CA ASP A 68 11.57 -3.61 7.90
C ASP A 68 10.24 -4.28 7.51
N VAL A 69 9.24 -3.48 7.10
CA VAL A 69 7.96 -4.00 6.63
C VAL A 69 8.14 -4.79 5.33
N ILE A 70 9.01 -4.32 4.43
CA ILE A 70 9.30 -5.01 3.18
C ILE A 70 10.00 -6.35 3.46
N LEU A 71 10.93 -6.40 4.42
CA LEU A 71 11.57 -7.65 4.83
C LEU A 71 10.54 -8.68 5.33
N HIS A 72 9.56 -8.26 6.13
CA HIS A 72 8.46 -9.14 6.55
C HIS A 72 7.61 -9.64 5.37
N ILE A 73 7.41 -8.81 4.35
CA ILE A 73 6.70 -9.22 3.13
C ILE A 73 7.52 -10.27 2.37
N VAL A 74 8.84 -10.09 2.25
CA VAL A 74 9.74 -11.08 1.65
C VAL A 74 9.68 -12.41 2.42
N ASP A 75 9.76 -12.38 3.75
CA ASP A 75 9.63 -13.58 4.58
C ASP A 75 8.31 -14.32 4.34
N LYS A 76 7.20 -13.58 4.23
CA LYS A 76 5.87 -14.14 3.94
C LYS A 76 5.87 -14.90 2.60
N PHE A 77 6.41 -14.30 1.54
CA PHE A 77 6.47 -14.95 0.22
C PHE A 77 7.42 -16.14 0.20
N VAL A 78 8.57 -16.05 0.88
CA VAL A 78 9.51 -17.16 1.04
C VAL A 78 8.83 -18.33 1.76
N LEU A 79 8.05 -18.07 2.80
CA LEU A 79 7.29 -19.11 3.51
C LEU A 79 6.24 -19.78 2.62
N GLU A 80 5.51 -18.99 1.82
CA GLU A 80 4.54 -19.51 0.87
C GLU A 80 5.20 -20.41 -0.19
N LEU A 81 6.34 -19.98 -0.74
CA LEU A 81 7.14 -20.78 -1.66
C LEU A 81 7.63 -22.08 -1.01
N LYS A 82 8.20 -22.01 0.20
CA LYS A 82 8.65 -23.21 0.94
C LYS A 82 7.52 -24.20 1.14
N LYS A 83 6.32 -23.73 1.45
CA LYS A 83 5.12 -24.58 1.60
C LYS A 83 4.79 -25.31 0.30
N GLN A 84 4.83 -24.62 -0.85
CA GLN A 84 4.60 -25.24 -2.15
C GLN A 84 5.69 -26.27 -2.52
N LEU A 85 6.96 -25.99 -2.20
CA LEU A 85 8.07 -26.90 -2.46
C LEU A 85 8.04 -28.15 -1.57
N THR A 86 7.66 -27.98 -0.30
CA THR A 86 7.56 -29.09 0.66
C THR A 86 6.50 -30.11 0.22
N GLN A 87 5.38 -29.64 -0.37
CA GLN A 87 4.38 -30.54 -0.97
C GLN A 87 4.92 -31.39 -2.11
N LYS A 88 6.01 -30.97 -2.75
CA LYS A 88 6.74 -31.70 -3.80
C LYS A 88 7.92 -32.51 -3.26
N GLY A 89 8.09 -32.58 -1.94
CA GLY A 89 9.23 -33.24 -1.29
C GLY A 89 10.55 -32.46 -1.40
N ILE A 90 10.51 -31.18 -1.78
CA ILE A 90 11.70 -30.34 -1.94
C ILE A 90 11.87 -29.47 -0.69
N ASN A 91 13.02 -29.57 -0.03
CA ASN A 91 13.40 -28.66 1.03
C ASN A 91 14.12 -27.43 0.44
N CYS A 92 13.74 -26.23 0.87
CA CYS A 92 14.33 -24.98 0.41
C CYS A 92 14.79 -24.16 1.61
N LEU A 93 16.09 -23.87 1.64
CA LEU A 93 16.71 -22.98 2.59
C LEU A 93 16.98 -21.64 1.91
N VAL A 94 16.63 -20.55 2.58
CA VAL A 94 16.85 -19.18 2.09
C VAL A 94 17.52 -18.44 3.23
N GLU A 95 18.76 -18.03 3.00
CA GLU A 95 19.59 -17.29 3.96
C GLU A 95 19.14 -15.82 4.04
N ASP A 96 19.41 -15.18 5.18
CA ASP A 96 18.97 -13.80 5.42
C ASP A 96 19.63 -12.79 4.47
N GLU A 97 20.85 -13.08 3.99
CA GLU A 97 21.52 -12.28 2.96
C GLU A 97 20.73 -12.25 1.64
N VAL A 98 20.16 -13.39 1.24
CA VAL A 98 19.32 -13.49 0.04
C VAL A 98 18.04 -12.67 0.22
N LYS A 99 17.43 -12.70 1.41
CA LYS A 99 16.23 -11.90 1.69
C LYS A 99 16.54 -10.41 1.65
N SER A 100 17.66 -10.00 2.24
CA SER A 100 18.13 -8.62 2.22
C SER A 100 18.39 -8.14 0.80
N TYR A 101 18.99 -9.00 -0.03
CA TYR A 101 19.18 -8.74 -1.46
C TYR A 101 17.84 -8.59 -2.20
N LEU A 102 16.85 -9.44 -1.91
CA LEU A 102 15.51 -9.34 -2.50
C LEU A 102 14.79 -8.04 -2.12
N VAL A 103 14.97 -7.55 -0.88
CA VAL A 103 14.44 -6.23 -0.47
C VAL A 103 15.05 -5.11 -1.31
N GLN A 104 16.38 -5.14 -1.53
CA GLN A 104 17.08 -4.12 -2.32
C GLN A 104 16.68 -4.13 -3.80
N MET A 105 16.47 -5.31 -4.39
CA MET A 105 16.12 -5.45 -5.80
C MET A 105 14.62 -5.25 -6.07
N GLY A 106 13.76 -5.67 -5.15
CA GLY A 106 12.32 -5.72 -5.34
C GLY A 106 11.59 -4.44 -4.93
N TYR A 107 12.24 -3.55 -4.19
CA TYR A 107 11.63 -2.30 -3.74
C TYR A 107 12.09 -1.11 -4.58
N SER A 108 11.17 -0.52 -5.34
CA SER A 108 11.32 0.82 -5.90
C SER A 108 10.52 1.80 -5.07
N LYS A 109 11.15 2.90 -4.65
CA LYS A 109 10.49 4.03 -4.00
C LYS A 109 10.08 5.05 -5.07
N GLU A 110 9.10 4.67 -5.88
CA GLU A 110 8.45 5.56 -6.86
C GLU A 110 7.16 6.16 -6.29
#